data_AF-A0A920SZL1-F1
#
_entry.id   AF-A0A920SZL1-F1
#
_cell.length_a   1.000
_cell.length_b   1.000
_cell.length_c   1.000
_cell.angle_alpha   90.00
_cell.angle_beta   90.00
_cell.angle_gamma   90.00
#
_symmetry.space_group_name_H-M   'P 1'
#
loop_
_entity.id
_entity.type
_entity.pdbx_description
1 polymer ?
#
loop_
_entity_poly.entity_id
_entity_poly.type
_entity_poly.pdbx_seq_one_letter_code
_entity_poly.pdbx_strand_id
1 'polypeptide(L)' 'MPSFSRFTWLYLIAAFLSFLVSVSMWFFFEDSEHSAIFVGLWVPSILSLGGILEGRTR' A
#
# COMPACT_ATOMS: atom_id res chain seq x y z
N MET A 1 8.55 -17.51 14.10
CA MET A 1 7.67 -17.45 12.91
C MET A 1 6.76 -16.25 13.08
N PRO A 2 6.76 -15.25 12.19
CA PRO A 2 5.83 -14.14 12.30
C PRO A 2 4.40 -14.70 12.25
N SER A 3 3.63 -14.54 13.33
CA SER A 3 2.23 -14.93 13.36
C SER A 3 1.44 -13.88 12.59
N PHE A 4 1.07 -14.18 11.34
CA PHE A 4 0.26 -13.27 10.52
C PHE A 4 -1.11 -13.09 11.15
N SER A 5 -1.40 -11.89 11.65
CA SER A 5 -2.70 -11.51 12.18
C SER A 5 -3.65 -11.11 11.04
N ARG A 6 -4.95 -11.11 11.31
CA ARG A 6 -5.96 -10.55 10.38
C ARG A 6 -5.63 -9.10 10.01
N PHE A 7 -5.02 -8.37 10.94
CA PHE A 7 -4.58 -6.98 10.73
C PHE A 7 -3.41 -6.89 9.74
N THR A 8 -2.47 -7.83 9.80
CA THR A 8 -1.33 -7.95 8.86
C THR A 8 -1.81 -8.08 7.42
N TRP A 9 -2.79 -8.94 7.19
CA TRP A 9 -3.39 -9.12 5.88
C TRP A 9 -4.12 -7.87 5.38
N LEU A 10 -4.75 -7.12 6.27
CA LEU A 10 -5.52 -5.92 5.93
C LEU A 10 -4.66 -4.84 5.29
N TYR A 11 -3.53 -4.48 5.92
CA TYR A 11 -2.64 -3.44 5.37
C TYR A 11 -1.79 -3.95 4.19
N LEU A 12 -1.48 -5.25 4.12
CA LEU A 12 -0.82 -5.86 2.97
C LEU A 12 -1.71 -5.80 1.71
N ILE A 13 -2.99 -6.15 1.85
CA ILE A 13 -3.95 -6.06 0.75
C ILE A 13 -4.16 -4.60 0.34
N ALA A 14 -4.26 -3.67 1.29
CA ALA A 14 -4.37 -2.25 1.00
C ALA A 14 -3.14 -1.71 0.24
N ALA A 15 -1.93 -2.09 0.65
CA ALA A 15 -0.69 -1.72 -0.05
C ALA A 15 -0.63 -2.31 -1.47
N PHE A 16 -1.07 -3.56 -1.64
CA PHE A 16 -1.11 -4.22 -2.94
C PHE A 16 -2.14 -3.58 -3.89
N LEU A 17 -3.33 -3.23 -3.38
CA LEU A 17 -4.32 -2.47 -4.14
C LEU A 17 -3.80 -1.10 -4.55
N SER A 18 -3.11 -0.39 -3.66
CA SER A 18 -2.49 0.90 -3.98
C SER A 18 -1.45 0.77 -5.09
N PHE A 19 -0.65 -0.30 -5.07
CA PHE A 19 0.30 -0.59 -6.14
C PHE A 19 -0.40 -0.84 -7.48
N LEU A 20 -1.46 -1.67 -7.49
CA LEU A 20 -2.23 -1.93 -8.71
C LEU A 20 -2.87 -0.65 -9.28
N VAL A 21 -3.38 0.23 -8.42
CA VAL A 21 -3.94 1.51 -8.86
C VAL A 21 -2.85 2.38 -9.49
N SER A 22 -1.66 2.47 -8.88
CA SER A 22 -0.52 3.22 -9.44
C SER A 22 -0.12 2.70 -10.82
N VAL A 23 0.03 1.38 -10.97
CA VAL A 23 0.36 0.75 -12.26
C VAL A 23 -0.76 0.96 -13.27
N SER A 24 -2.03 0.81 -12.87
CA SER A 24 -3.16 1.05 -13.78
C SER A 24 -3.23 2.50 -14.25
N MET A 25 -2.97 3.47 -13.38
CA MET A 25 -2.95 4.88 -13.79
C MET A 25 -1.83 5.16 -14.78
N TRP A 26 -0.64 4.61 -14.53
CA TRP A 26 0.51 4.78 -15.42
C TRP A 26 0.29 4.23 -16.83
N PHE A 27 -0.43 3.11 -16.96
CA PHE A 27 -0.64 2.45 -18.26
C PHE A 27 -1.96 2.78 -18.96
N PHE A 28 -3.03 3.12 -18.22
CA PHE A 28 -4.36 3.34 -18.79
C PHE A 28 -4.77 4.81 -18.89
N PHE A 29 -4.08 5.74 -18.22
CA PHE A 29 -4.46 7.15 -18.22
C PHE A 29 -3.33 8.03 -18.75
N GLU A 30 -3.57 8.70 -19.89
CA GLU A 30 -2.68 9.75 -20.42
C GLU A 30 -2.66 10.98 -19.47
N ASP A 31 -1.53 11.70 -19.43
CA ASP A 31 -1.28 12.89 -18.58
C ASP A 31 -1.48 12.71 -17.05
N SER A 32 -1.52 11.46 -16.57
CA SER A 32 -1.80 11.13 -15.17
C SER A 32 -0.56 10.75 -14.34
N GLU A 33 0.64 11.11 -14.83
CA GLU A 33 1.93 10.67 -14.29
C GLU A 33 2.12 11.11 -12.83
N HIS A 34 1.77 12.37 -12.51
CA HIS A 34 1.85 12.88 -11.14
C HIS A 34 0.96 12.08 -10.18
N SER A 35 -0.28 11.79 -10.59
CA SER A 35 -1.24 11.01 -9.79
C SER A 35 -0.74 9.58 -9.58
N ALA A 36 -0.20 8.95 -10.63
CA ALA A 36 0.38 7.60 -10.53
C ALA A 36 1.56 7.55 -9.53
N ILE A 37 2.42 8.58 -9.52
CA ILE A 37 3.55 8.71 -8.59
C ILE A 37 3.06 8.92 -7.14
N PHE A 38 2.06 9.80 -6.94
CA PHE A 38 1.49 10.03 -5.60
C PHE A 38 0.86 8.76 -5.02
N VAL A 39 0.14 7.98 -5.84
CA VAL A 39 -0.44 6.70 -5.41
C VAL A 39 0.65 5.64 -5.17
N GLY A 40 1.76 5.68 -5.92
CA GLY A 40 2.93 4.84 -5.67
C GLY A 40 3.56 5.10 -4.30
N LEU A 41 3.62 6.36 -3.86
CA LEU A 41 4.13 6.75 -2.54
C LEU A 41 3.25 6.29 -1.36
N TRP A 42 1.99 5.95 -1.60
CA TRP A 42 1.13 5.42 -0.55
C TRP A 42 1.55 4.02 -0.11
N VAL A 43 2.14 3.21 -0.99
CA VAL A 43 2.61 1.85 -0.68
C VAL A 43 3.57 1.82 0.52
N PRO A 44 4.72 2.53 0.51
CA PRO A 44 5.62 2.56 1.67
C PRO A 44 4.98 3.21 2.91
N SER A 45 4.05 4.14 2.73
CA SER A 45 3.33 4.80 3.82
C SER A 45 2.38 3.84 4.55
N ILE A 46 1.61 3.03 3.80
CA ILE A 46 0.71 2.00 4.33
C ILE A 46 1.49 0.90 5.05
N LEU A 47 2.60 0.45 4.46
CA LEU A 47 3.47 -0.57 5.07
C LEU A 47 4.11 -0.07 6.37
N SER A 48 4.60 1.16 6.39
CA SER A 48 5.17 1.80 7.59
C SER A 48 4.12 1.93 8.70
N LEU A 49 2.93 2.46 8.37
CA LEU A 49 1.82 2.60 9.32
C LEU A 49 1.35 1.23 9.85
N GLY A 50 1.17 0.25 8.97
CA GLY A 50 0.74 -1.11 9.31
C GLY A 50 1.71 -1.80 10.27
N GLY A 51 3.02 -1.68 10.02
CA GLY A 51 4.07 -2.19 10.90
C GLY A 51 4.08 -1.53 12.28
N ILE A 52 3.92 -0.19 12.34
CA ILE A 52 3.83 0.54 13.61
C ILE A 52 2.60 0.12 14.42
N LEU A 53 1.43 0.04 13.77
CA LEU A 53 0.17 -0.34 14.43
C LEU A 53 0.19 -1.79 14.91
N GLU A 54 0.76 -2.70 14.12
CA GLU A 54 0.93 -4.09 14.51
C GLU A 54 1.91 -4.23 15.69
N GLY A 55 3.04 -3.51 15.66
CA GLY A 55 4.01 -3.48 16.75
C GLY A 55 3.45 -2.87 18.04
N ARG A 56 2.48 -1.96 17.95
CA ARG A 56 1.80 -1.37 19.11
C ARG A 56 0.75 -2.31 19.74
N THR A 57 0.25 -3.29 19.00
CA THR A 57 -0.86 -4.16 19.45
C THR A 57 -0.37 -5.47 20.09
N ARG A 58 0.94 -5.76 20.03
CA ARG A 58 1.60 -6.89 20.71
C ARG A 58 2.31 -6.42 21.97
#